data_AF-A0A7W0T2G4-F1
#
_entry.id   AF-A0A7W0T2G4-F1
#
_cell.length_a   1.000
_cell.length_b   1.000
_cell.length_c   1.000
_cell.angle_alpha   90.00
_cell.angle_beta   90.00
_cell.angle_gamma   90.00
#
_symmetry.space_group_name_H-M   'P 1'
#
loop_
_entity.id
_entity.type
_entity.pdbx_description
1 polymer ?
#
loop_
_entity_poly.entity_id
_entity_poly.type
_entity_poly.pdbx_seq_one_letter_code
_entity_poly.pdbx_strand_id
1 'polypeptide(L)'
;MSDFFTPLEAIDDWVAEGAVRGASAAVWHRGEIVATRTAGVARDECTVADDTLFALASVSKPITATAVLVAVDEGSLSLDTPVALVVPEFGEVEDPLGDEVQSQLEAFREKVT
;
A
#
# COMPACT_ATOMS: atom_id res chain seq x y z
N MET A 1 -5.30 -26.44 10.44
CA MET A 1 -4.07 -26.05 9.70
C MET A 1 -4.21 -26.26 8.18
N SER A 2 -5.01 -27.22 7.68
CA SER A 2 -5.15 -27.44 6.22
C SER A 2 -5.86 -26.32 5.45
N ASP A 3 -6.73 -25.55 6.10
CA ASP A 3 -7.59 -24.55 5.43
C ASP A 3 -6.86 -23.32 4.87
N PHE A 4 -5.64 -23.02 5.34
CA PHE A 4 -4.89 -21.84 4.86
C PHE A 4 -4.21 -22.07 3.51
N PHE A 5 -4.05 -23.32 3.07
CA PHE A 5 -3.31 -23.66 1.86
C PHE A 5 -4.18 -23.57 0.61
N THR A 6 -5.46 -23.96 0.68
CA THR A 6 -6.37 -23.99 -0.46
C THR A 6 -6.50 -22.64 -1.19
N PRO A 7 -6.59 -21.48 -0.49
CA PRO A 7 -6.65 -20.19 -1.20
C PRO A 7 -5.36 -19.85 -1.96
N LEU A 8 -4.21 -20.36 -1.54
CA LEU A 8 -2.93 -20.06 -2.17
C LEU A 8 -2.71 -20.83 -3.48
N GLU A 9 -3.41 -21.94 -3.70
CA GLU A 9 -3.24 -22.77 -4.90
C GLU A 9 -3.72 -22.07 -6.18
N ALA A 10 -4.60 -21.06 -6.05
CA ALA A 10 -5.09 -20.28 -7.18
C ALA A 10 -3.96 -19.63 -8.00
N ILE A 11 -2.79 -19.36 -7.39
CA ILE A 11 -1.66 -18.79 -8.13
C ILE A 11 -1.05 -19.76 -9.15
N ASP A 12 -1.18 -21.08 -8.92
CA ASP A 12 -0.72 -22.09 -9.88
C ASP A 12 -1.55 -22.01 -11.16
N ASP A 13 -2.88 -21.93 -11.01
CA ASP A 13 -3.82 -21.82 -12.11
C ASP A 13 -3.58 -20.53 -12.91
N TRP A 14 -3.38 -19.39 -12.23
CA TRP A 14 -3.08 -18.12 -12.91
C TRP A 14 -1.80 -18.19 -13.76
N VAL A 15 -0.79 -18.93 -13.31
CA VAL A 15 0.44 -19.15 -14.07
C VAL A 15 0.21 -20.14 -15.22
N ALA A 16 -0.49 -21.26 -14.96
CA ALA A 16 -0.79 -22.28 -15.96
C ALA A 16 -1.66 -21.74 -17.12
N GLU A 17 -2.60 -20.84 -16.81
CA GLU A 17 -3.46 -20.16 -17.78
C GLU A 17 -2.76 -18.99 -18.49
N GLY A 18 -1.55 -18.62 -18.06
CA GLY A 18 -0.79 -17.50 -18.62
C GLY A 18 -1.33 -16.11 -18.25
N ALA A 19 -2.18 -16.02 -17.22
CA ALA A 19 -2.68 -14.73 -16.71
C ALA A 19 -1.57 -13.89 -16.07
N VAL A 20 -0.59 -14.55 -15.43
CA VAL A 20 0.64 -13.94 -14.92
C VAL A 20 1.84 -14.84 -15.21
N ARG A 21 3.03 -14.24 -15.35
CA ARG A 21 4.28 -15.00 -15.61
C ARG A 21 4.82 -15.70 -14.35
N GLY A 22 4.55 -15.14 -13.18
CA GLY A 22 4.94 -15.68 -11.88
C GLY A 22 4.29 -14.92 -10.74
N ALA A 23 4.10 -15.58 -9.61
CA ALA A 23 3.42 -15.06 -8.43
C ALA A 23 4.00 -15.65 -7.15
N SER A 24 3.92 -14.87 -6.07
CA SER A 24 4.21 -15.30 -4.69
C SER A 24 3.06 -14.86 -3.80
N ALA A 25 2.63 -15.73 -2.89
CA ALA A 25 1.54 -15.48 -1.96
C ALA A 25 1.87 -16.05 -0.58
N ALA A 26 1.41 -15.37 0.46
CA ALA A 26 1.66 -15.75 1.85
C ALA A 26 0.44 -15.46 2.73
N VAL A 27 0.26 -16.26 3.79
CA VAL A 27 -0.73 -16.03 4.84
C VAL A 27 0.00 -15.67 6.14
N TRP A 28 -0.28 -14.49 6.65
CA TRP A 28 0.18 -14.04 7.97
C TRP A 28 -0.91 -14.24 9.02
N HIS A 29 -0.58 -14.89 10.13
CA HIS A 29 -1.52 -15.07 11.23
C HIS A 29 -0.77 -15.07 12.57
N ARG A 30 -1.24 -14.26 13.53
CA ARG A 30 -0.70 -14.20 14.91
C ARG A 30 0.81 -13.93 15.02
N GLY A 31 1.34 -13.09 14.13
CA GLY A 31 2.73 -12.62 14.21
C GLY A 31 3.73 -13.47 13.43
N GLU A 32 3.26 -14.47 12.69
CA GLU A 32 4.11 -15.32 11.85
C GLU A 32 3.45 -15.61 10.50
N ILE A 33 4.27 -15.98 9.52
CA ILE A 33 3.82 -16.51 8.24
C ILE A 33 3.48 -17.99 8.45
N VAL A 34 2.22 -18.37 8.23
CA VAL A 34 1.73 -19.75 8.47
C VAL A 34 1.63 -20.59 7.18
N ALA A 35 1.71 -19.95 6.01
CA ALA A 35 1.74 -20.60 4.71
C ALA A 35 2.35 -19.67 3.65
N THR A 36 3.09 -20.23 2.70
CA THR A 36 3.55 -19.55 1.48
C THR A 36 3.32 -20.44 0.27
N ARG A 37 3.24 -19.81 -0.92
CA ARG A 37 3.19 -20.49 -2.21
C ARG A 37 3.83 -19.59 -3.26
N THR A 38 4.63 -20.18 -4.13
CA THR A 38 5.27 -19.50 -5.28
C THR A 38 5.01 -20.29 -6.56
N ALA A 39 4.79 -19.60 -7.67
CA ALA A 39 4.59 -20.21 -8.98
C ALA A 39 5.22 -19.38 -10.10
N GLY A 40 5.65 -20.04 -11.17
CA GLY A 40 6.15 -19.40 -12.39
C GLY A 40 7.55 -18.80 -12.28
N VAL A 41 7.84 -17.83 -13.13
CA VAL A 41 9.17 -17.20 -13.27
C VAL A 41 9.11 -15.69 -13.05
N ALA A 42 10.09 -15.16 -12.32
CA ALA A 42 10.21 -13.75 -11.97
C ALA A 42 10.81 -12.94 -13.14
N ARG A 43 11.81 -13.50 -13.82
CA ARG A 43 12.50 -12.94 -14.99
C ARG A 43 13.22 -14.07 -15.72
N ASP A 44 13.36 -14.01 -17.04
CA ASP A 44 14.11 -14.98 -17.86
C ASP A 44 14.02 -16.43 -17.35
N GLU A 45 15.16 -16.98 -16.89
CA GLU A 45 15.31 -18.33 -16.31
C GLU A 45 15.24 -18.36 -14.78
N CYS A 46 14.91 -17.25 -14.12
CA CYS A 46 14.76 -17.17 -12.66
C CYS A 46 13.33 -17.51 -12.25
N THR A 47 13.15 -18.64 -11.57
CA THR A 47 11.88 -19.02 -10.92
C THR A 47 11.54 -18.06 -9.79
N VAL A 48 10.23 -17.89 -9.52
CA VAL A 48 9.81 -17.18 -8.29
C VAL A 48 10.21 -18.02 -7.07
N ALA A 49 10.77 -17.35 -6.07
CA ALA A 49 11.11 -17.86 -4.76
C ALA A 49 10.52 -16.94 -3.67
N ASP A 50 10.50 -17.40 -2.41
CA ASP A 50 9.90 -16.65 -1.29
C ASP A 50 10.53 -15.26 -1.06
N ASP A 51 11.78 -15.06 -1.46
CA ASP A 51 12.54 -13.81 -1.36
C ASP A 51 12.56 -12.98 -2.66
N THR A 52 11.79 -13.40 -3.67
CA THR A 52 11.69 -12.66 -4.92
C THR A 52 11.07 -11.29 -4.70
N LEU A 53 11.76 -10.23 -5.13
CA LEU A 53 11.27 -8.86 -5.03
C LEU A 53 10.32 -8.53 -6.19
N PHE A 54 9.16 -7.99 -5.84
CA PHE A 54 8.16 -7.46 -6.78
C PHE A 54 7.98 -5.95 -6.59
N ALA A 55 7.59 -5.24 -7.65
CA ALA A 55 7.22 -3.84 -7.55
C ALA A 55 5.88 -3.69 -6.82
N LEU A 56 5.88 -2.99 -5.68
CA LEU A 56 4.68 -2.82 -4.83
C LEU A 56 3.62 -1.88 -5.41
N ALA A 57 4.00 -1.00 -6.34
CA ALA A 57 3.11 0.02 -6.91
C ALA A 57 2.30 0.77 -5.82
N SER A 58 0.97 0.80 -5.93
CA SER A 58 0.12 1.49 -4.95
C SER A 58 0.12 0.87 -3.56
N VAL A 59 0.61 -0.36 -3.37
CA VAL A 59 0.80 -0.97 -2.04
C VAL A 59 1.87 -0.20 -1.23
N SER A 60 2.67 0.66 -1.86
CA SER A 60 3.56 1.59 -1.16
C SER A 60 2.83 2.66 -0.36
N LYS A 61 1.58 3.01 -0.69
CA LYS A 61 0.81 4.08 -0.02
C LYS A 61 0.66 3.87 1.50
N PRO A 62 0.19 2.73 2.02
CA PRO A 62 0.11 2.51 3.46
C PRO A 62 1.48 2.60 4.16
N ILE A 63 2.58 2.25 3.48
CA ILE A 63 3.94 2.39 4.04
C ILE A 63 4.28 3.88 4.19
N THR A 64 4.06 4.70 3.16
CA THR A 64 4.25 6.15 3.23
C THR A 64 3.33 6.79 4.27
N ALA A 65 2.05 6.40 4.32
CA ALA A 65 1.12 6.88 5.32
C ALA A 65 1.58 6.55 6.75
N THR A 66 2.12 5.35 6.97
CA THR A 66 2.69 4.95 8.27
C THR A 66 3.86 5.85 8.65
N ALA A 67 4.76 6.15 7.71
CA ALA A 67 5.88 7.07 7.97
C ALA A 67 5.40 8.47 8.38
N VAL A 68 4.35 8.99 7.72
CA VAL A 68 3.73 10.27 8.11
C VAL A 68 3.10 10.17 9.51
N LEU A 69 2.39 9.08 9.83
CA LEU A 69 1.78 8.89 11.14
C LEU A 69 2.80 8.73 12.26
N VAL A 70 3.98 8.15 11.99
CA VAL A 70 5.10 8.15 12.94
C VAL A 70 5.58 9.58 13.22
N ALA A 71 5.71 10.42 12.19
CA ALA A 71 6.06 11.83 12.38
C ALA A 71 5.00 12.61 13.19
N VAL A 72 3.71 12.22 13.06
CA VAL A 72 2.63 12.74 13.90
C VAL A 72 2.76 12.31 15.35
N ASP A 73 3.02 11.02 15.59
CA ASP A 73 3.21 10.45 16.93
C ASP A 73 4.41 11.09 17.65
N GLU A 74 5.49 11.39 16.91
CA GLU A 74 6.67 12.09 17.41
C GLU A 74 6.45 13.60 17.63
N GLY A 75 5.30 14.15 17.22
CA GLY A 75 4.97 15.57 17.34
C GLY A 75 5.71 16.48 16.33
N SER A 76 6.32 15.90 15.30
CA SER A 76 7.04 16.65 14.25
C SER A 76 6.10 17.39 13.30
N LEU A 77 4.88 16.88 13.12
CA LEU A 77 3.78 17.53 12.41
C LEU A 77 2.43 17.06 12.96
N SER A 78 1.35 17.76 12.63
CA SER A 78 -0.03 17.30 12.83
C SER A 78 -0.62 16.88 11.48
N LEU A 79 -1.63 16.01 11.49
CA LEU A 79 -2.46 15.79 10.29
C LEU A 79 -3.16 17.08 9.82
N ASP A 80 -3.26 18.06 10.71
CA ASP A 80 -3.80 19.40 10.43
C ASP A 80 -2.73 20.42 10.01
N THR A 81 -1.44 20.04 10.03
CA THR A 81 -0.37 20.93 9.57
C THR A 81 -0.61 21.32 8.11
N PRO A 82 -0.71 22.61 7.79
CA PRO A 82 -0.84 23.05 6.40
C PRO A 82 0.33 22.52 5.56
N VAL A 83 0.04 21.90 4.42
CA VAL A 83 1.06 21.29 3.57
C VAL A 83 2.14 22.28 3.14
N ALA A 84 1.78 23.55 2.94
CA ALA A 84 2.71 24.63 2.58
C ALA A 84 3.77 24.92 3.66
N LEU A 85 3.58 24.50 4.91
CA LEU A 85 4.61 24.60 5.95
C LEU A 85 5.67 23.50 5.84
N VAL A 86 5.35 22.40 5.16
CA VAL A 86 6.25 21.23 4.99
C VAL A 86 6.83 21.21 3.57
N VAL A 87 6.03 21.59 2.57
CA VAL A 87 6.39 21.67 1.15
C VAL A 87 6.03 23.07 0.67
N PRO A 88 6.93 24.07 0.80
CA PRO A 88 6.64 25.48 0.54
C PRO A 88 6.04 25.77 -0.84
N GLU A 89 6.37 24.97 -1.84
CA GLU A 89 5.88 25.07 -3.22
C GLU A 89 4.35 24.94 -3.31
N PHE A 90 3.71 24.28 -2.33
CA PHE A 90 2.25 24.23 -2.26
C PHE A 90 1.59 25.56 -1.89
N GLY A 91 2.33 26.51 -1.31
CA GLY A 91 1.81 27.85 -1.00
C GLY A 91 1.74 28.78 -2.22
N GLU A 92 2.37 28.39 -3.33
CA GLU A 92 2.41 29.18 -4.57
C GLU A 92 1.32 28.77 -5.57
N VAL A 93 0.64 27.66 -5.32
CA VAL A 93 -0.39 27.11 -6.19
C VAL A 93 -1.75 27.66 -5.76
N GLU A 94 -2.43 28.35 -6.67
CA GLU A 94 -3.84 28.72 -6.47
C GLU A 94 -4.67 27.45 -6.43
N ASP A 95 -5.46 27.26 -5.37
CA ASP A 95 -6.25 26.04 -5.16
C ASP A 95 -7.21 25.85 -6.35
N PRO A 96 -7.08 24.77 -7.15
CA PRO A 96 -7.95 24.54 -8.30
C PRO A 96 -9.41 24.31 -7.92
N LEU A 97 -9.70 24.02 -6.65
CA LEU A 97 -11.05 23.87 -6.12
C LEU A 97 -11.65 25.19 -5.61
N GLY A 98 -10.80 26.17 -5.28
CA GLY A 98 -11.20 27.48 -4.74
C GLY A 98 -11.78 27.44 -3.31
N ASP A 99 -11.89 28.61 -2.70
CA ASP A 99 -12.25 28.79 -1.28
C ASP A 99 -13.61 28.18 -0.90
N GLU A 100 -14.59 28.19 -1.81
CA GLU A 100 -15.92 27.64 -1.57
C GLU A 100 -15.89 26.13 -1.36
N VAL A 101 -15.18 25.40 -2.23
CA VAL A 101 -15.07 23.94 -2.14
C VAL A 101 -14.27 23.56 -0.90
N GLN A 102 -13.18 24.29 -0.61
CA GLN A 102 -12.39 24.06 0.60
C GLN A 102 -13.23 24.26 1.86
N SER A 103 -14.06 25.31 1.92
CA SER A 103 -14.96 25.58 3.05
C SER A 103 -15.97 24.44 3.26
N GLN A 104 -16.50 23.88 2.18
CA GLN A 104 -17.40 22.73 2.24
C GLN A 104 -16.69 21.48 2.77
N LEU A 105 -15.47 21.20 2.28
CA LEU A 105 -14.65 20.07 2.74
C LEU A 105 -14.29 20.17 4.23
N GLU A 106 -13.88 21.36 4.70
CA GLU A 106 -13.60 21.61 6.12
C GLU A 106 -14.85 21.41 6.99
N ALA A 107 -16.03 21.80 6.53
CA ALA A 107 -17.28 21.53 7.24
C ALA A 107 -17.63 20.03 7.35
N PHE A 108 -17.10 19.18 6.46
CA PHE A 108 -17.20 17.72 6.59
C PHE A 108 -16.15 17.13 7.53
N ARG A 109 -15.00 17.79 7.71
CA ARG A 109 -13.90 17.33 8.57
C ARG A 109 -14.33 17.14 10.02
N GLU A 110 -15.07 18.09 10.58
CA GLU A 110 -15.62 18.03 11.95
C GLU A 110 -16.58 16.84 12.19
N LYS A 111 -17.08 16.20 11.12
CA LYS A 111 -18.02 15.07 11.21
C LYS A 111 -17.31 13.72 11.13
N VAL A 112 -16.05 13.69 10.72
CA VAL A 112 -15.29 12.45 10.43
C VAL A 112 -14.19 12.21 11.46
N THR A 113 -13.72 13.24 12.16
CA THR A 113 -12.88 13.16 13.37
C THR A 113 -13.72 13.05 14.62
#